data_AF-A0A1X2D826-F1
#
_entry.id   AF-A0A1X2D826-F1
#
_cell.length_a   1.000
_cell.length_b   1.000
_cell.length_c   1.000
_cell.angle_alpha   90.00
_cell.angle_beta   90.00
_cell.angle_gamma   90.00
#
_symmetry.space_group_name_H-M   'P 1'
#
loop_
_entity.id
_entity.type
_entity.pdbx_description
1 polymer ?
#
loop_
_entity_poly.entity_id
_entity_poly.type
_entity_poly.pdbx_seq_one_letter_code
_entity_poly.pdbx_strand_id
1 'polypeptide(L)'
;MTLVQTLYTRDRIIQVSDRRLTWPDGTVFDDDYTKLVCWNQTFSVAFTGIARVDRRLRKSTSEWIAEMLSDYLIFENGVRALCADAQDRVRRLNWDDKRLAIVIAGFDGRDVPLVAQIANFDTSTGVADDPDFFHIRSGLIRPGNLTGTHFVGAAMKGLEYKLFTRYVPRVLRKDKANGHNRAIKLLVENQRRVHKQTNRVGEDAQAVTIPCRRMANGIVMSNLDGTDIPVHSTSFVYFDKHGFRYRQLGPLMAHNGTVIDQVIGTADEENPDNQSMSIRFVKVPNPPTPRAITGSRR
;
A
#
# COMPACT_ATOMS: atom_id res chain seq x y z
N MET A 1 1.92 -16.28 0.14
CA MET A 1 1.31 -14.98 -0.16
C MET A 1 1.68 -14.04 0.94
N THR A 2 2.01 -12.79 0.59
CA THR A 2 2.19 -11.63 1.49
C THR A 2 1.04 -11.48 2.46
N LEU A 3 1.24 -10.84 3.62
CA LEU A 3 0.15 -10.29 4.43
C LEU A 3 -0.06 -8.80 4.16
N VAL A 4 -1.28 -8.42 3.76
CA VAL A 4 -1.74 -7.02 3.74
C VAL A 4 -2.76 -6.81 4.84
N GLN A 5 -2.56 -5.82 5.70
CA GLN A 5 -3.49 -5.41 6.76
C GLN A 5 -3.95 -3.97 6.52
N THR A 6 -5.27 -3.76 6.44
CA THR A 6 -5.89 -2.44 6.24
C THR A 6 -6.86 -2.13 7.38
N LEU A 7 -6.54 -1.10 8.15
CA LEU A 7 -7.39 -0.52 9.18
C LEU A 7 -7.91 0.83 8.69
N TYR A 8 -9.21 1.07 8.79
CA TYR A 8 -9.80 2.33 8.34
C TYR A 8 -10.86 2.84 9.30
N THR A 9 -10.84 4.15 9.52
CA THR A 9 -11.78 4.90 10.36
C THR A 9 -12.29 6.09 9.54
N ARG A 10 -13.17 6.90 10.12
CA ARG A 10 -13.55 8.18 9.50
C ARG A 10 -12.41 9.19 9.44
N ASP A 11 -11.42 9.06 10.34
CA ASP A 11 -10.36 10.05 10.46
C ASP A 11 -9.05 9.62 9.77
N ARG A 12 -8.87 8.32 9.51
CA ARG A 12 -7.59 7.75 9.08
C ARG A 12 -7.70 6.37 8.42
N ILE A 13 -6.81 6.13 7.47
CA ILE A 13 -6.41 4.81 6.97
C ILE A 13 -5.01 4.46 7.47
N ILE A 14 -4.80 3.21 7.88
CA ILE A 14 -3.49 2.61 8.13
C ILE A 14 -3.42 1.33 7.31
N GLN A 15 -2.43 1.21 6.42
CA GLN A 15 -2.19 0.01 5.62
C GLN A 15 -0.76 -0.48 5.85
N VAL A 16 -0.60 -1.77 6.14
CA VAL A 16 0.69 -2.42 6.44
C VAL A 16 0.88 -3.62 5.52
N SER A 17 2.09 -3.77 4.99
CA SER A 17 2.50 -4.93 4.20
C SER A 17 3.92 -5.34 4.54
N ASP A 18 4.19 -6.65 4.44
CA ASP A 18 5.56 -7.15 4.41
C ASP A 18 6.26 -6.81 3.08
N ARG A 19 7.58 -7.06 3.02
CA ARG A 19 8.41 -6.83 1.83
C ARG A 19 8.98 -8.09 1.15
N ARG A 20 8.62 -9.29 1.63
CA ARG A 20 9.13 -10.56 1.08
C ARG A 20 8.45 -10.99 -0.21
N LEU A 21 9.23 -11.45 -1.17
CA LEU A 21 8.79 -12.29 -2.28
C LEU A 21 9.27 -13.72 -2.07
N THR A 22 8.38 -14.66 -2.37
CA THR A 22 8.69 -16.09 -2.35
C THR A 22 8.29 -16.73 -3.65
N TRP A 23 9.04 -17.75 -4.06
CA TRP A 23 8.63 -18.66 -5.12
C TRP A 23 7.48 -19.57 -4.63
N PRO A 24 6.75 -20.24 -5.55
CA PRO A 24 5.67 -21.15 -5.18
C PRO A 24 6.09 -22.27 -4.19
N ASP A 25 7.36 -22.70 -4.26
CA ASP A 25 7.97 -23.68 -3.36
C ASP A 25 8.28 -23.12 -1.95
N GLY A 26 8.10 -21.82 -1.74
CA GLY A 26 8.36 -21.13 -0.47
C GLY A 26 9.78 -20.62 -0.28
N THR A 27 10.69 -20.82 -1.25
CA THR A 27 12.02 -20.22 -1.21
C THR A 27 11.95 -18.70 -1.34
N VAL A 28 12.82 -17.99 -0.64
CA VAL A 28 12.86 -16.51 -0.66
C VAL A 28 13.52 -16.06 -1.95
N PHE A 29 12.84 -15.22 -2.71
CA PHE A 29 13.37 -14.60 -3.94
C PHE A 29 13.98 -13.22 -3.66
N ASP A 30 13.27 -12.41 -2.87
CA ASP A 30 13.63 -11.04 -2.52
C ASP A 30 13.00 -10.71 -1.16
N ASP A 31 13.67 -9.92 -0.32
CA ASP A 31 13.12 -9.45 0.96
C ASP A 31 12.93 -7.93 1.01
N ASP A 32 13.34 -7.20 -0.04
CA ASP A 32 13.32 -5.74 -0.10
C ASP A 32 12.32 -5.20 -1.14
N TYR A 33 11.25 -5.96 -1.40
CA TYR A 33 10.25 -5.65 -2.42
C TYR A 33 9.07 -4.84 -1.86
N THR A 34 8.82 -3.65 -2.41
CA THR A 34 7.66 -2.84 -2.02
C THR A 34 6.36 -3.33 -2.65
N LYS A 35 5.33 -3.46 -1.81
CA LYS A 35 3.97 -3.85 -2.19
C LYS A 35 2.96 -2.75 -1.96
N LEU A 36 3.43 -1.54 -1.65
CA LEU A 36 2.61 -0.38 -1.33
C LEU A 36 2.80 0.71 -2.38
N VAL A 37 1.69 1.36 -2.73
CA VAL A 37 1.64 2.57 -3.56
C VAL A 37 0.86 3.63 -2.78
N CYS A 38 1.34 4.86 -2.79
CA CYS A 38 0.63 6.03 -2.33
C CYS A 38 0.09 6.78 -3.54
N TRP A 39 -1.23 6.80 -3.69
CA TRP A 39 -1.92 7.42 -4.82
C TRP A 39 -2.51 8.77 -4.40
N ASN A 40 -2.13 9.83 -5.11
CA ASN A 40 -2.51 11.24 -4.88
C ASN A 40 -2.24 11.76 -3.45
N GLN A 41 -1.40 11.06 -2.68
CA GLN A 41 -1.19 11.31 -1.25
C GLN A 41 -2.47 11.23 -0.40
N THR A 42 -3.54 10.65 -0.95
CA THR A 42 -4.84 10.50 -0.27
C THR A 42 -5.36 9.08 -0.28
N PHE A 43 -4.67 8.17 -0.97
CA PHE A 43 -4.97 6.75 -0.99
C PHE A 43 -3.70 5.94 -0.77
N SER A 44 -3.84 4.88 0.01
CA SER A 44 -2.86 3.80 0.05
C SER A 44 -3.40 2.63 -0.76
N VAL A 45 -2.51 1.98 -1.50
CA VAL A 45 -2.80 0.77 -2.26
C VAL A 45 -1.79 -0.28 -1.86
N ALA A 46 -2.25 -1.48 -1.54
CA ALA A 46 -1.40 -2.63 -1.28
C ALA A 46 -1.85 -3.82 -2.13
N PHE A 47 -0.96 -4.77 -2.35
CA PHE A 47 -1.34 -6.00 -3.05
C PHE A 47 -0.67 -7.26 -2.52
N THR A 48 -1.26 -8.41 -2.85
CA THR A 48 -0.72 -9.75 -2.61
C THR A 48 -1.01 -10.64 -3.82
N GLY A 49 -0.18 -11.65 -4.06
CA GLY A 49 -0.26 -12.50 -5.24
C GLY A 49 0.92 -12.31 -6.18
N ILE A 50 0.69 -12.33 -7.49
CA ILE A 50 1.75 -12.18 -8.50
C ILE A 50 2.53 -10.86 -8.33
N ALA A 51 3.85 -10.96 -8.29
CA ALA A 51 4.76 -9.82 -8.14
C ALA A 51 5.14 -9.17 -9.49
N ARG A 52 4.82 -9.83 -10.60
CA ARG A 52 5.09 -9.36 -11.96
C ARG A 52 3.82 -9.45 -12.80
N VAL A 53 3.65 -8.50 -13.73
CA VAL A 53 2.43 -8.38 -14.57
C VAL A 53 2.71 -8.47 -16.07
N ASP A 54 3.84 -9.04 -16.44
CA ASP A 54 4.19 -9.35 -17.82
C ASP A 54 4.94 -10.69 -17.91
N ARG A 55 4.87 -11.32 -19.10
CA ARG A 55 5.43 -12.65 -19.35
C ARG A 55 6.96 -12.70 -19.24
N ARG A 56 7.64 -11.57 -19.38
CA ARG A 56 9.11 -11.46 -19.28
C ARG A 56 9.57 -11.12 -17.86
N LEU A 57 8.65 -11.01 -16.90
CA LEU A 57 8.94 -10.72 -15.48
C LEU A 57 9.67 -9.39 -15.26
N ARG A 58 9.50 -8.41 -16.14
CA ARG A 58 10.24 -7.13 -16.08
C ARG A 58 9.52 -6.06 -15.28
N LYS A 59 8.19 -6.02 -15.37
CA LYS A 59 7.34 -5.02 -14.75
C LYS A 59 6.83 -5.54 -13.41
N SER A 60 7.19 -4.82 -12.36
CA SER A 60 6.68 -5.08 -11.02
C SER A 60 5.19 -4.73 -10.95
N THR A 61 4.42 -5.49 -10.17
CA THR A 61 3.00 -5.21 -9.96
C THR A 61 2.80 -3.84 -9.29
N SER A 62 3.68 -3.43 -8.37
CA SER A 62 3.63 -2.11 -7.72
C SER A 62 3.86 -0.97 -8.70
N GLU A 63 4.86 -1.07 -9.58
CA GLU A 63 5.11 -0.05 -10.61
C GLU A 63 3.93 0.08 -11.57
N TRP A 64 3.36 -1.05 -12.01
CA TRP A 64 2.20 -1.03 -12.88
C TRP A 64 0.99 -0.37 -12.21
N ILE A 65 0.67 -0.74 -10.96
CA ILE A 65 -0.41 -0.10 -10.19
C ILE A 65 -0.17 1.40 -10.11
N ALA A 66 1.06 1.83 -9.80
CA ALA A 66 1.41 3.24 -9.69
C ALA A 66 1.26 3.98 -11.03
N GLU A 67 1.74 3.41 -12.14
CA GLU A 67 1.63 4.01 -13.48
C GLU A 67 0.19 4.15 -13.95
N MET A 68 -0.66 3.15 -13.67
CA MET A 68 -2.08 3.21 -13.98
C MET A 68 -2.75 4.31 -13.18
N LEU A 69 -2.59 4.28 -11.85
CA LEU A 69 -3.29 5.20 -10.97
C LEU A 69 -2.78 6.64 -11.07
N SER A 70 -1.56 6.88 -11.53
CA SER A 70 -1.03 8.25 -11.71
C SER A 70 -1.91 9.10 -12.63
N ASP A 71 -2.63 8.46 -13.54
CA ASP A 71 -3.45 9.13 -14.56
C ASP A 71 -4.90 9.37 -14.11
N TYR A 72 -5.24 8.95 -12.89
CA TYR A 72 -6.58 9.10 -12.32
C TYR A 72 -6.55 9.94 -11.04
N LEU A 73 -7.48 10.90 -10.96
CA LEU A 73 -7.71 11.69 -9.75
C LEU A 73 -8.86 11.13 -8.90
N ILE A 74 -9.88 10.58 -9.56
CA ILE A 74 -11.13 10.14 -8.94
C ILE A 74 -11.02 8.66 -8.57
N PHE A 75 -11.39 8.33 -7.32
CA PHE A 75 -11.34 6.99 -6.76
C PHE A 75 -12.00 5.94 -7.65
N GLU A 76 -13.28 6.14 -7.99
CA GLU A 76 -14.07 5.17 -8.74
C GLU A 76 -13.50 4.92 -10.14
N ASN A 77 -12.98 5.96 -10.80
CA ASN A 77 -12.40 5.84 -12.12
C ASN A 77 -11.09 5.08 -12.08
N GLY A 78 -10.21 5.39 -11.12
CA GLY A 78 -8.95 4.66 -10.93
C GLY A 78 -9.16 3.20 -10.58
N VAL A 79 -10.10 2.89 -9.67
CA VAL A 79 -10.45 1.50 -9.29
C VAL A 79 -10.97 0.71 -10.48
N ARG A 80 -11.91 1.27 -11.27
CA ARG A 80 -12.48 0.58 -12.45
C ARG A 80 -11.42 0.36 -13.53
N ALA A 81 -10.61 1.39 -13.82
CA ALA A 81 -9.54 1.29 -14.81
C ALA A 81 -8.50 0.24 -14.40
N LEU A 82 -8.09 0.23 -13.14
CA LEU A 82 -7.15 -0.76 -12.62
C LEU A 82 -7.73 -2.17 -12.70
N CYS A 83 -9.02 -2.36 -12.39
CA CYS A 83 -9.68 -3.66 -12.51
C CYS A 83 -9.72 -4.17 -13.96
N ALA A 84 -10.08 -3.30 -14.92
CA ALA A 84 -10.12 -3.66 -16.33
C ALA A 84 -8.73 -4.04 -16.86
N ASP A 85 -7.71 -3.25 -16.54
CA ASP A 85 -6.34 -3.52 -16.98
C ASP A 85 -5.74 -4.75 -16.27
N ALA A 86 -6.10 -5.00 -15.00
CA ALA A 86 -5.71 -6.21 -14.28
C ALA A 86 -6.17 -7.47 -15.00
N GLN A 87 -7.44 -7.49 -15.41
CA GLN A 87 -8.06 -8.58 -16.15
C GLN A 87 -7.36 -8.80 -17.51
N ASP A 88 -7.11 -7.73 -18.26
CA ASP A 88 -6.43 -7.83 -19.55
C ASP A 88 -5.00 -8.34 -19.45
N ARG A 89 -4.26 -7.92 -18.41
CA ARG A 89 -2.88 -8.37 -18.18
C ARG A 89 -2.82 -9.81 -17.73
N VAL A 90 -3.62 -10.17 -16.74
CA VAL A 90 -3.61 -11.52 -16.14
C VAL A 90 -4.03 -12.58 -17.16
N ARG A 91 -5.03 -12.28 -18.00
CA ARG A 91 -5.44 -13.18 -19.09
C ARG A 91 -4.30 -13.53 -20.05
N ARG A 92 -3.32 -12.65 -20.23
CA ARG A 92 -2.17 -12.86 -21.14
C ARG A 92 -1.02 -13.65 -20.50
N LEU A 93 -1.07 -13.90 -19.20
CA LEU A 93 -0.09 -14.71 -18.49
C LEU A 93 -0.40 -16.20 -18.70
N ASN A 94 0.65 -17.01 -18.87
CA ASN A 94 0.52 -18.47 -19.01
C ASN A 94 1.00 -19.18 -17.74
N TRP A 95 0.76 -18.59 -16.57
CA TRP A 95 1.18 -19.15 -15.28
C TRP A 95 0.02 -19.89 -14.62
N ASP A 96 0.35 -20.94 -13.87
CA ASP A 96 -0.64 -21.76 -13.16
C ASP A 96 -1.30 -20.98 -12.02
N ASP A 97 -0.51 -20.20 -11.27
CA ASP A 97 -1.01 -19.32 -10.21
C ASP A 97 -0.94 -17.86 -10.67
N LYS A 98 -2.10 -17.29 -11.00
CA LYS A 98 -2.25 -15.89 -11.38
C LYS A 98 -2.97 -15.06 -10.33
N ARG A 99 -3.13 -15.57 -9.12
CA ARG A 99 -3.91 -14.90 -8.08
C ARG A 99 -3.31 -13.53 -7.77
N LEU A 100 -4.18 -12.53 -7.70
CA LEU A 100 -3.84 -11.15 -7.38
C LEU A 100 -5.01 -10.54 -6.63
N ALA A 101 -4.70 -9.92 -5.50
CA ALA A 101 -5.63 -9.06 -4.77
C ALA A 101 -4.97 -7.72 -4.51
N ILE A 102 -5.68 -6.65 -4.84
CA ILE A 102 -5.27 -5.25 -4.67
C ILE A 102 -6.28 -4.60 -3.73
N VAL A 103 -5.80 -3.97 -2.66
CA VAL A 103 -6.62 -3.26 -1.67
C VAL A 103 -6.25 -1.79 -1.70
N ILE A 104 -7.23 -0.95 -2.06
CA ILE A 104 -7.11 0.50 -2.11
C ILE A 104 -7.94 1.08 -0.95
N ALA A 105 -7.36 1.97 -0.17
CA ALA A 105 -8.04 2.65 0.93
C ALA A 105 -7.58 4.10 1.08
N GLY A 106 -8.52 5.04 1.23
CA GLY A 106 -8.18 6.46 1.32
C GLY A 106 -9.38 7.38 1.43
N PHE A 107 -9.14 8.64 1.06
CA PHE A 107 -10.10 9.73 1.04
C PHE A 107 -9.91 10.55 -0.24
N ASP A 108 -10.94 11.24 -0.72
CA ASP A 108 -10.85 12.19 -1.84
C ASP A 108 -11.59 13.50 -1.53
N GLY A 109 -11.55 13.92 -0.27
CA GLY A 109 -12.31 15.08 0.23
C GLY A 109 -13.68 14.73 0.78
N ARG A 110 -14.16 13.50 0.55
CA ARG A 110 -15.27 12.92 1.31
C ARG A 110 -14.84 12.64 2.76
N ASP A 111 -15.64 13.04 3.74
CA ASP A 111 -15.46 12.72 5.19
C ASP A 111 -15.82 11.24 5.52
N VAL A 112 -15.71 10.35 4.53
CA VAL A 112 -15.92 8.90 4.66
C VAL A 112 -14.78 8.15 4.00
N PRO A 113 -14.28 7.06 4.62
CA PRO A 113 -13.22 6.26 4.03
C PRO A 113 -13.75 5.52 2.81
N LEU A 114 -12.96 5.53 1.74
CA LEU A 114 -13.22 4.81 0.52
C LEU A 114 -12.30 3.61 0.49
N VAL A 115 -12.87 2.42 0.35
CA VAL A 115 -12.12 1.17 0.38
C VAL A 115 -12.64 0.25 -0.71
N ALA A 116 -11.72 -0.29 -1.52
CA ALA A 116 -12.03 -1.27 -2.54
C ALA A 116 -10.99 -2.40 -2.53
N GLN A 117 -11.46 -3.64 -2.70
CA GLN A 117 -10.65 -4.80 -3.03
C GLN A 117 -10.92 -5.17 -4.49
N ILE A 118 -9.87 -5.32 -5.28
CA ILE A 118 -9.90 -5.86 -6.65
C ILE A 118 -9.22 -7.23 -6.58
N ALA A 119 -9.91 -8.33 -6.85
CA ALA A 119 -9.31 -9.68 -6.78
C ALA A 119 -9.90 -10.66 -7.80
N ASN A 120 -9.07 -11.59 -8.29
CA ASN A 120 -9.47 -12.71 -9.16
C ASN A 120 -9.58 -14.05 -8.41
N PHE A 121 -9.69 -14.00 -7.09
CA PHE A 121 -9.89 -15.16 -6.25
C PHE A 121 -10.67 -14.74 -5.00
N ASP A 122 -11.33 -15.69 -4.35
CA ASP A 122 -11.94 -15.44 -3.06
C ASP A 122 -10.85 -15.30 -2.00
N THR A 123 -10.71 -14.09 -1.46
CA THR A 123 -9.65 -13.75 -0.50
C THR A 123 -9.81 -14.40 0.87
N SER A 124 -10.96 -15.03 1.16
CA SER A 124 -11.20 -15.77 2.40
C SER A 124 -10.87 -17.26 2.29
N THR A 125 -11.09 -17.87 1.13
CA THR A 125 -10.82 -19.31 0.89
C THR A 125 -9.52 -19.55 0.11
N GLY A 126 -9.04 -18.56 -0.64
CA GLY A 126 -7.90 -18.67 -1.55
C GLY A 126 -8.22 -19.29 -2.91
N VAL A 127 -9.49 -19.62 -3.17
CA VAL A 127 -9.97 -20.32 -4.38
C VAL A 127 -10.24 -19.32 -5.51
N ALA A 128 -9.79 -19.64 -6.71
CA ALA A 128 -10.05 -18.88 -7.93
C ALA A 128 -10.93 -19.71 -8.87
N ASP A 129 -12.22 -19.38 -8.98
CA ASP A 129 -13.15 -20.08 -9.88
C ASP A 129 -12.86 -19.74 -11.35
N ASP A 130 -12.61 -18.45 -11.63
CA ASP A 130 -12.09 -17.95 -12.89
C ASP A 130 -10.86 -17.06 -12.61
N PRO A 131 -9.62 -17.55 -12.83
CA PRO A 131 -8.40 -16.81 -12.53
C PRO A 131 -8.16 -15.62 -13.48
N ASP A 132 -8.93 -15.49 -14.56
CA ASP A 132 -8.82 -14.38 -15.51
C ASP A 132 -9.88 -13.29 -15.28
N PHE A 133 -10.81 -13.46 -14.34
CA PHE A 133 -11.86 -12.49 -14.04
C PHE A 133 -11.67 -11.81 -12.69
N PHE A 134 -11.76 -10.48 -12.65
CA PHE A 134 -11.61 -9.70 -11.41
C PHE A 134 -12.93 -9.16 -10.88
N HIS A 135 -13.11 -9.27 -9.57
CA HIS A 135 -14.23 -8.66 -8.84
C HIS A 135 -13.78 -7.45 -8.04
N ILE A 136 -14.61 -6.40 -8.05
CA ILE A 136 -14.49 -5.26 -7.15
C ILE A 136 -15.43 -5.48 -5.96
N ARG A 137 -14.89 -5.46 -4.74
CA ARG A 137 -15.65 -5.51 -3.49
C ARG A 137 -15.37 -4.23 -2.68
N SER A 138 -16.43 -3.51 -2.29
CA SER A 138 -16.28 -2.30 -1.46
C SER A 138 -16.12 -2.67 0.01
N GLY A 139 -15.21 -1.99 0.71
CA GLY A 139 -15.09 -2.05 2.16
C GLY A 139 -16.00 -1.02 2.82
N LEU A 140 -16.71 -1.43 3.87
CA LEU A 140 -17.61 -0.56 4.63
C LEU A 140 -17.35 -0.70 6.13
N ILE A 141 -17.41 0.42 6.85
CA ILE A 141 -17.52 0.38 8.31
C ILE A 141 -18.95 -0.06 8.64
N ARG A 142 -19.09 -1.22 9.29
CA ARG A 142 -20.41 -1.75 9.68
C ARG A 142 -21.14 -0.76 10.60
N PRO A 143 -22.47 -0.62 10.49
CA PRO A 143 -23.25 0.17 11.43
C PRO A 143 -22.94 -0.17 12.89
N GLY A 144 -22.76 0.84 13.74
CA GLY A 144 -22.36 0.68 15.15
C GLY A 144 -20.86 0.53 15.39
N ASN A 145 -20.05 0.28 14.34
CA ASN A 145 -18.60 0.28 14.45
C ASN A 145 -18.01 1.67 14.14
N LEU A 146 -16.90 1.99 14.79
CA LEU A 146 -16.10 3.20 14.51
C LEU A 146 -14.92 2.91 13.57
N THR A 147 -14.70 1.63 13.27
CA THR A 147 -13.51 1.15 12.58
C THR A 147 -13.88 -0.01 11.68
N GLY A 148 -13.36 0.00 10.46
CA GLY A 148 -13.35 -1.13 9.55
C GLY A 148 -11.97 -1.76 9.51
N THR A 149 -11.95 -3.07 9.28
CA THR A 149 -10.73 -3.86 9.13
C THR A 149 -10.86 -4.74 7.90
N HIS A 150 -9.78 -4.89 7.17
CA HIS A 150 -9.70 -5.75 6.00
C HIS A 150 -8.28 -6.29 5.85
N PHE A 151 -8.13 -7.55 5.48
CA PHE A 151 -6.82 -8.15 5.23
C PHE A 151 -6.91 -9.13 4.07
N VAL A 152 -5.79 -9.31 3.37
CA VAL A 152 -5.68 -10.27 2.26
C VAL A 152 -4.32 -10.95 2.27
N GLY A 153 -4.27 -12.18 1.74
CA GLY A 153 -3.05 -12.95 1.57
C GLY A 153 -2.81 -13.96 2.68
N ALA A 154 -1.71 -13.89 3.42
CA ALA A 154 -1.42 -14.86 4.48
C ALA A 154 -2.55 -14.91 5.53
N ALA A 155 -2.94 -16.11 5.93
CA ALA A 155 -4.04 -16.30 6.87
C ALA A 155 -3.65 -15.79 8.27
N MET A 156 -4.53 -14.98 8.87
CA MET A 156 -4.49 -14.67 10.30
C MET A 156 -5.44 -15.61 11.04
N LYS A 157 -4.94 -16.27 12.09
CA LYS A 157 -5.73 -17.20 12.92
C LYS A 157 -5.83 -16.69 14.35
N GLY A 158 -6.71 -17.28 15.15
CA GLY A 158 -6.81 -17.10 16.60
C GLY A 158 -6.45 -15.71 17.14
N LEU A 159 -5.26 -15.60 17.71
CA LEU A 159 -4.76 -14.39 18.35
C LEU A 159 -4.48 -13.28 17.35
N GLU A 160 -3.86 -13.57 16.20
CA GLU A 160 -3.52 -12.58 15.17
C GLU A 160 -4.78 -11.90 14.63
N TYR A 161 -5.81 -12.70 14.35
CA TYR A 161 -7.11 -12.20 13.91
C TYR A 161 -7.78 -11.33 14.99
N LYS A 162 -7.70 -11.74 16.27
CA LYS A 162 -8.27 -11.00 17.39
C LYS A 162 -7.52 -9.68 17.64
N LEU A 163 -6.19 -9.68 17.52
CA LEU A 163 -5.33 -8.49 17.59
C LEU A 163 -5.77 -7.48 16.54
N PHE A 164 -5.85 -7.91 15.28
CA PHE A 164 -6.23 -7.07 14.17
C PHE A 164 -7.66 -6.52 14.28
N THR A 165 -8.64 -7.38 14.57
CA THR A 165 -10.07 -6.99 14.50
C THR A 165 -10.62 -6.36 15.77
N ARG A 166 -9.99 -6.55 16.94
CA ARG A 166 -10.51 -6.06 18.23
C ARG A 166 -9.53 -5.16 18.98
N TYR A 167 -8.28 -5.59 19.15
CA TYR A 167 -7.34 -4.87 20.01
C TYR A 167 -6.78 -3.62 19.35
N VAL A 168 -6.36 -3.70 18.09
CA VAL A 168 -5.84 -2.55 17.33
C VAL A 168 -6.90 -1.43 17.24
N PRO A 169 -8.16 -1.69 16.82
CA PRO A 169 -9.22 -0.67 16.86
C PRO A 169 -9.45 -0.06 18.25
N ARG A 170 -9.38 -0.89 19.31
CA ARG A 170 -9.55 -0.41 20.69
C ARG A 170 -8.43 0.53 21.12
N VAL A 171 -7.18 0.23 20.76
CA VAL A 171 -6.01 1.08 21.06
C VAL A 171 -6.13 2.40 20.33
N LEU A 172 -6.41 2.36 19.02
CA LEU A 172 -6.60 3.56 18.21
C LEU A 172 -7.67 4.50 18.79
N ARG A 173 -8.75 3.92 19.33
CA ARG A 173 -9.86 4.70 19.93
C ARG A 173 -9.55 5.23 21.33
N LYS A 174 -8.91 4.44 22.18
CA LYS A 174 -8.75 4.77 23.61
C LYS A 174 -7.66 5.79 23.86
N ASP A 175 -6.58 5.72 23.10
CA ASP A 175 -5.43 6.59 23.27
C ASP A 175 -5.48 7.70 22.23
N LYS A 176 -6.10 8.83 22.59
CA LYS A 176 -6.27 9.97 21.67
C LYS A 176 -4.95 10.66 21.33
N ALA A 177 -3.95 10.58 22.21
CA ALA A 177 -2.66 11.22 22.01
C ALA A 177 -1.75 10.38 21.11
N ASN A 178 -1.65 9.06 21.38
CA ASN A 178 -0.66 8.20 20.74
C ASN A 178 -1.20 6.87 20.19
N GLY A 179 -2.53 6.71 20.14
CA GLY A 179 -3.17 5.47 19.70
C GLY A 179 -2.85 5.11 18.25
N HIS A 180 -2.56 6.09 17.40
CA HIS A 180 -2.18 5.87 16.00
C HIS A 180 -0.80 5.19 15.88
N ASN A 181 0.24 5.71 16.54
CA ASN A 181 1.58 5.08 16.55
C ASN A 181 1.51 3.67 17.12
N ARG A 182 0.78 3.49 18.24
CA ARG A 182 0.60 2.18 18.86
C ARG A 182 -0.15 1.22 17.94
N ALA A 183 -1.17 1.69 17.23
CA ALA A 183 -1.89 0.87 16.25
C ALA A 183 -0.97 0.39 15.12
N ILE A 184 -0.14 1.27 14.56
CA ILE A 184 0.83 0.92 13.51
C ILE A 184 1.83 -0.13 14.03
N LYS A 185 2.44 0.12 15.19
CA LYS A 185 3.40 -0.81 15.81
C LYS A 185 2.76 -2.17 16.11
N LEU A 186 1.50 -2.21 16.55
CA LEU A 186 0.76 -3.45 16.77
C LEU A 186 0.45 -4.21 15.48
N LEU A 187 0.16 -3.53 14.37
CA LEU A 187 -0.04 -4.16 13.06
C LEU A 187 1.25 -4.79 12.54
N VAL A 188 2.39 -4.11 12.71
CA VAL A 188 3.73 -4.63 12.38
C VAL A 188 4.07 -5.84 13.23
N GLU A 189 3.85 -5.77 14.55
CA GLU A 189 4.06 -6.91 15.44
C GLU A 189 3.15 -8.09 15.07
N ASN A 190 1.91 -7.81 14.66
CA ASN A 190 0.99 -8.83 14.17
C ASN A 190 1.48 -9.50 12.87
N GLN A 191 2.07 -8.73 11.94
CA GLN A 191 2.74 -9.30 10.76
C GLN A 191 3.90 -10.21 11.16
N ARG A 192 4.74 -9.80 12.10
CA ARG A 192 5.87 -10.61 12.58
C ARG A 192 5.42 -11.91 13.25
N ARG A 193 4.26 -11.90 13.91
CA ARG A 193 3.64 -13.13 14.43
C ARG A 193 3.26 -14.09 13.31
N VAL A 194 2.70 -13.57 12.22
CA VAL A 194 2.40 -14.38 11.02
C VAL A 194 3.69 -14.88 10.36
N HIS A 195 4.74 -14.05 10.25
CA HIS A 195 6.06 -14.45 9.75
C HIS A 195 6.64 -15.65 10.51
N LYS A 196 6.52 -15.68 11.85
CA LYS A 196 6.97 -16.82 12.68
C LYS A 196 6.23 -18.13 12.35
N GLN A 197 5.05 -18.05 11.72
CA GLN A 197 4.24 -19.22 11.34
C GLN A 197 4.44 -19.62 9.87
N THR A 198 5.01 -18.75 9.03
CA THR A 198 5.21 -19.02 7.60
C THR A 198 6.39 -18.25 7.02
N ASN A 199 7.19 -18.92 6.20
CA ASN A 199 8.31 -18.30 5.48
C ASN A 199 7.88 -17.33 4.35
N ARG A 200 6.59 -17.31 4.00
CA ARG A 200 6.04 -16.53 2.88
C ARG A 200 5.75 -15.06 3.20
N VAL A 201 5.78 -14.69 4.47
CA VAL A 201 5.63 -13.32 4.96
C VAL A 201 7.00 -12.86 5.45
N GLY A 202 7.40 -11.64 5.14
CA GLY A 202 8.67 -11.05 5.58
C GLY A 202 8.63 -10.55 7.02
N GLU A 203 9.81 -10.42 7.64
CA GLU A 203 9.95 -9.80 8.96
C GLU A 203 9.91 -8.27 8.88
N ASP A 204 10.43 -7.72 7.78
CA ASP A 204 10.41 -6.29 7.47
C ASP A 204 9.01 -5.85 7.04
N ALA A 205 8.61 -4.65 7.47
CA ALA A 205 7.28 -4.12 7.25
C ALA A 205 7.35 -2.68 6.74
N GLN A 206 6.45 -2.34 5.82
CA GLN A 206 6.20 -0.97 5.42
C GLN A 206 4.75 -0.61 5.75
N ALA A 207 4.54 0.60 6.25
CA ALA A 207 3.21 1.12 6.52
C ALA A 207 2.98 2.49 5.91
N VAL A 208 1.74 2.71 5.47
CA VAL A 208 1.24 3.99 4.99
C VAL A 208 0.07 4.41 5.88
N THR A 209 0.11 5.66 6.35
CA THR A 209 -1.01 6.30 7.05
C THR A 209 -1.53 7.47 6.22
N ILE A 210 -2.84 7.50 6.00
CA ILE A 210 -3.53 8.60 5.34
C ILE A 210 -4.54 9.20 6.31
N PRO A 211 -4.42 10.48 6.72
CA PRO A 211 -5.46 11.17 7.48
C PRO A 211 -6.57 11.70 6.56
N CYS A 212 -7.80 11.76 7.06
CA CYS A 212 -8.94 12.33 6.34
C CYS A 212 -8.76 13.84 6.10
N ARG A 213 -8.24 14.56 7.11
CA ARG A 213 -7.93 15.99 7.05
C ARG A 213 -6.42 16.18 7.14
N ARG A 214 -5.84 16.73 6.09
CA ARG A 214 -4.40 17.04 5.99
C ARG A 214 -4.16 18.49 6.39
N MET A 215 -3.20 18.72 7.29
CA MET A 215 -2.80 20.08 7.69
C MET A 215 -1.67 20.64 6.82
N ALA A 216 -0.91 19.79 6.14
CA ALA A 216 0.14 20.18 5.21
C ALA A 216 0.08 19.33 3.94
N ASN A 217 0.35 19.96 2.80
CA ASN A 217 0.67 19.27 1.56
C ASN A 217 2.14 18.90 1.60
N GLY A 218 2.46 17.62 1.61
CA GLY A 218 3.84 17.17 1.73
C GLY A 218 3.94 15.71 2.12
N ILE A 219 5.01 15.08 1.65
CA ILE A 219 5.42 13.74 2.05
C ILE A 219 6.21 13.89 3.34
N VAL A 220 5.76 13.25 4.41
CA VAL A 220 6.58 13.12 5.62
C VAL A 220 7.02 11.67 5.72
N MET A 221 8.28 11.42 5.40
CA MET A 221 8.96 10.25 5.94
C MET A 221 9.04 10.48 7.46
N SER A 222 8.58 9.54 8.28
CA SER A 222 8.68 9.69 9.73
C SER A 222 10.10 10.06 10.13
N ASN A 223 10.22 10.86 11.18
CA ASN A 223 11.49 11.44 11.61
C ASN A 223 12.60 10.36 11.67
N LEU A 224 13.72 10.55 10.96
CA LEU A 224 14.73 9.50 10.79
C LEU A 224 15.40 9.09 12.13
N ASP A 225 15.30 9.95 13.14
CA ASP A 225 15.79 9.76 14.51
C ASP A 225 14.66 9.48 15.53
N GLY A 226 13.39 9.48 15.11
CA GLY A 226 12.24 9.54 16.01
C GLY A 226 11.15 8.54 15.67
N THR A 227 10.65 7.82 16.66
CA THR A 227 9.63 6.76 16.44
C THR A 227 8.19 7.27 16.34
N ASP A 228 8.01 8.59 16.29
CA ASP A 228 6.71 9.26 16.22
C ASP A 228 6.30 9.49 14.76
N ILE A 229 5.13 8.96 14.41
CA ILE A 229 4.55 9.05 13.09
C ILE A 229 3.57 10.23 13.09
N PRO A 230 3.67 11.19 12.16
CA PRO A 230 2.77 12.33 12.13
C PRO A 230 1.29 11.94 12.02
N VAL A 231 0.45 12.64 12.80
CA VAL A 231 -1.00 12.40 12.84
C VAL A 231 -1.73 13.09 11.69
N HIS A 232 -1.24 14.26 11.26
CA HIS A 232 -1.97 15.21 10.42
C HIS A 232 -1.43 15.33 8.98
N SER A 233 -0.46 14.51 8.62
CA SER A 233 0.05 14.39 7.26
C SER A 233 -0.01 12.93 6.79
N THR A 234 0.05 12.75 5.48
CA THR A 234 0.31 11.43 4.91
C THR A 234 1.73 11.04 5.26
N SER A 235 1.90 9.88 5.90
CA SER A 235 3.21 9.44 6.38
C SER A 235 3.51 8.00 6.01
N PHE A 236 4.79 7.75 5.79
CA PHE A 236 5.32 6.45 5.41
C PHE A 236 6.36 6.05 6.42
N VAL A 237 6.29 4.81 6.85
CA VAL A 237 7.23 4.25 7.81
C VAL A 237 7.70 2.88 7.35
N TYR A 238 8.97 2.63 7.63
CA TYR A 238 9.64 1.37 7.41
C TYR A 238 10.15 0.83 8.75
N PHE A 239 9.90 -0.46 8.97
CA PHE A 239 10.38 -1.21 10.10
C PHE A 239 11.21 -2.38 9.55
N ASP A 240 12.52 -2.35 9.78
CA ASP A 240 13.35 -3.53 9.55
C ASP A 240 13.14 -4.55 10.68
N LYS A 241 13.74 -5.74 10.58
CA LYS A 241 13.69 -6.78 11.62
C LYS A 241 14.05 -6.31 13.03
N HIS A 242 14.92 -5.31 13.15
CA HIS A 242 15.34 -4.73 14.42
C HIS A 242 14.44 -3.59 14.89
N GLY A 243 13.52 -3.11 14.06
CA GLY A 243 12.52 -2.11 14.38
C GLY A 243 12.68 -0.83 13.56
N PHE A 244 12.48 0.31 14.22
CA PHE A 244 12.68 1.62 13.61
C PHE A 244 14.17 1.94 13.65
N ARG A 245 14.79 2.17 12.49
CA ARG A 245 16.21 2.50 12.35
C ARG A 245 16.39 3.64 11.38
N TYR A 246 17.58 4.24 11.38
CA TYR A 246 18.06 5.39 10.60
C TYR A 246 17.96 5.24 9.06
N ARG A 247 17.14 4.32 8.56
CA ARG A 247 16.75 4.19 7.15
C ARG A 247 15.24 4.09 7.08
N GLN A 248 14.61 4.96 6.30
CA GLN A 248 13.17 4.94 6.02
C GLN A 248 12.95 4.74 4.53
N LEU A 249 11.90 3.99 4.19
CA LEU A 249 11.53 3.65 2.82
C LEU A 249 10.07 4.02 2.59
N GLY A 250 9.82 4.88 1.62
CA GLY A 250 8.48 5.22 1.14
C GLY A 250 7.90 4.15 0.19
N PRO A 251 6.57 4.13 0.00
CA PRO A 251 5.95 3.36 -1.08
C PRO A 251 6.31 3.99 -2.44
N LEU A 252 5.91 3.36 -3.55
CA LEU A 252 5.84 4.09 -4.82
C LEU A 252 4.80 5.20 -4.68
N MET A 253 5.03 6.35 -5.30
CA MET A 253 4.10 7.46 -5.28
C MET A 253 3.58 7.74 -6.68
N ALA A 254 2.26 7.79 -6.82
CA ALA A 254 1.57 8.01 -8.08
C ALA A 254 0.70 9.27 -7.98
N HIS A 255 0.98 10.27 -8.81
CA HIS A 255 0.21 11.52 -8.83
C HIS A 255 0.41 12.28 -10.13
N ASN A 256 -0.68 12.80 -10.73
CA ASN A 256 -0.66 13.70 -11.88
C ASN A 256 0.27 13.25 -13.02
N GLY A 257 0.10 12.01 -13.49
CA GLY A 257 0.91 11.43 -14.57
C GLY A 257 2.37 11.17 -14.21
N THR A 258 2.75 11.38 -12.95
CA THR A 258 4.10 11.13 -12.42
C THR A 258 4.08 9.89 -11.53
N VAL A 259 5.11 9.07 -11.67
CA VAL A 259 5.42 8.00 -10.73
C VAL A 259 6.82 8.22 -10.19
N ILE A 260 6.90 8.32 -8.87
CA ILE A 260 8.14 8.34 -8.11
C ILE A 260 8.30 6.95 -7.49
N ASP A 261 9.49 6.40 -7.60
CA ASP A 261 9.86 5.17 -6.91
C ASP A 261 9.87 5.36 -5.38
N GLN A 262 10.24 4.33 -4.63
CA GLN A 262 10.46 4.44 -3.20
C GLN A 262 11.41 5.59 -2.88
N VAL A 263 10.92 6.56 -2.10
CA VAL A 263 11.79 7.57 -1.47
C VAL A 263 12.62 6.86 -0.40
N ILE A 264 13.94 7.03 -0.43
CA ILE A 264 14.85 6.44 0.54
C ILE A 264 15.44 7.56 1.36
N GLY A 265 15.12 7.58 2.66
CA GLY A 265 15.74 8.46 3.64
C GLY A 265 16.74 7.67 4.46
N THR A 266 17.93 8.21 4.68
CA THR A 266 18.92 7.63 5.60
C THR A 266 19.49 8.72 6.50
N ALA A 267 19.79 8.39 7.75
CA ALA A 267 20.52 9.22 8.68
C ALA A 267 21.78 8.46 9.12
N ASP A 268 22.84 9.20 9.43
CA ASP A 268 24.03 8.64 10.05
C ASP A 268 23.71 8.22 11.49
N GLU A 269 24.10 7.01 11.88
CA GLU A 269 23.85 6.47 13.23
C GLU A 269 24.66 7.21 14.30
N GLU A 270 25.87 7.67 13.96
CA GLU A 270 26.73 8.43 14.88
C GLU A 270 26.38 9.93 14.90
N ASN A 271 25.68 10.42 13.87
CA ASN A 271 25.22 11.79 13.78
C ASN A 271 23.85 11.90 13.06
N PRO A 272 22.73 11.67 13.77
CA PRO A 272 21.39 11.59 13.16
C PRO A 272 20.91 12.86 12.44
N ASP A 273 21.57 14.01 12.67
CA ASP A 273 21.32 15.25 11.95
C ASP A 273 21.85 15.20 10.50
N ASN A 274 22.81 14.32 10.20
CA ASN A 274 23.31 14.06 8.85
C ASN A 274 22.34 13.15 8.11
N GLN A 275 21.33 13.74 7.49
CA GLN A 275 20.29 13.04 6.75
C GLN A 275 20.48 13.18 5.25
N SER A 276 20.23 12.10 4.51
CA SER A 276 20.18 12.10 3.04
C SER A 276 18.86 11.51 2.54
N MET A 277 18.36 12.04 1.43
CA MET A 277 17.16 11.57 0.77
C MET A 277 17.43 11.33 -0.71
N SER A 278 17.03 10.16 -1.20
CA SER A 278 17.12 9.78 -2.61
C SER A 278 15.72 9.56 -3.20
N ILE A 279 15.52 10.07 -4.41
CA ILE A 279 14.27 10.01 -5.15
C ILE A 279 14.59 9.59 -6.59
N ARG A 280 13.88 8.58 -7.10
CA ARG A 280 13.97 8.13 -8.49
C ARG A 280 12.62 8.30 -9.17
N PHE A 281 12.60 8.91 -10.35
CA PHE A 281 11.38 9.01 -11.17
C PHE A 281 11.27 7.80 -12.09
N VAL A 282 10.09 7.16 -12.09
CA VAL A 282 9.76 6.01 -12.96
C VAL A 282 8.98 6.48 -14.19
N LYS A 283 8.08 7.45 -13.99
CA LYS A 283 7.26 8.06 -15.05
C LYS A 283 7.20 9.57 -14.80
N VAL A 284 7.36 10.35 -15.86
CA VAL A 284 7.14 11.80 -15.85
C VAL A 284 6.06 12.14 -16.87
N PRO A 285 5.27 13.21 -16.66
CA PRO A 285 4.23 13.61 -17.60
C PRO A 285 4.86 13.97 -18.95
N ASN A 286 4.16 13.65 -20.04
CA ASN A 286 4.57 14.13 -21.35
C ASN A 286 4.53 15.67 -21.37
N PRO A 287 5.50 16.34 -22.01
CA PRO A 287 5.44 17.79 -22.18
C PRO A 287 4.16 18.17 -22.93
N PRO A 288 3.54 19.32 -22.62
CA PRO A 288 2.38 19.79 -23.35
C PRO A 288 2.74 19.91 -24.83
N THR A 289 1.97 19.26 -25.70
CA THR A 289 2.15 19.36 -27.15
C THR A 289 2.11 20.85 -27.54
N PRO A 290 3.12 21.38 -28.26
CA PRO A 290 3.10 22.77 -28.69
C PRO A 290 1.78 23.03 -29.43
N ARG A 291 0.98 23.99 -28.93
CA ARG A 291 -0.21 24.43 -29.66
C ARG A 291 0.29 24.90 -31.03
N ALA A 292 -0.19 24.25 -32.10
CA ALA A 292 0.01 24.77 -33.44
C ALA A 292 -0.50 26.20 -33.44
N ILE A 293 0.41 27.16 -33.62
CA ILE A 293 0.04 28.54 -33.87
C ILE A 293 -0.67 28.50 -35.22
N THR A 294 -1.99 28.46 -35.20
CA THR A 294 -2.81 28.71 -36.38
C THR A 294 -2.55 30.16 -36.77
N GLY A 295 -1.51 30.36 -37.58
CA GLY A 295 -1.23 31.64 -38.21
C GLY A 295 -2.43 32.01 -39.06
N SER A 296 -3.19 33.01 -38.61
CA SER A 296 -4.14 33.71 -39.45
C SER A 296 -3.34 34.36 -40.59
N ARG A 297 -3.38 33.76 -41.77
CA ARG A 297 -3.02 34.48 -43.00
C ARG A 297 -4.16 35.48 -43.26
N ARG A 298 -3.84 36.76 -43.11
CA ARG A 298 -4.49 37.85 -43.85
C ARG A 298 -3.85 37.94 -45.23
#